data_AF-A0AA38SMS4-F1
#
_entry.id   AF-A0AA38SMS4-F1
#
_cell.length_a   1.000
_cell.length_b   1.000
_cell.length_c   1.000
_cell.angle_alpha   90.00
_cell.angle_beta   90.00
_cell.angle_gamma   90.00
#
_symmetry.space_group_name_H-M   'P 1'
#
loop_
_entity.id
_entity.type
_entity.pdbx_description
1 polymer ?
#
loop_
_entity_poly.entity_id
_entity_poly.type
_entity_poly.pdbx_seq_one_letter_code
_entity_poly.pdbx_strand_id
1 'polypeptide(L)'
;MKLRRFVSLPILAVLILMEMVYYATLFIFLDDWIGLQSSTGWLNAVIFTSFASLSLFSFLVCVLTDPGAVPSGYFPDIETNDGSDHESREAEALKKRCDKCSAYKPPRAHHCRVCRRCVLKMVIIVGCGIQKDWEFAGTTHLKTFYITSGAMISLLSLTLGTLLGWHIYLLTHNMTTIEYYEGTRAAWLAKKSGQIYRHTYDVGVYRNVTMVLGPNMLKWLFPSALSHVKDGTSFPT
;
A
#
# COMPACT_ATOMS: atom_id res chain seq x y z
N MET A 1 9.76 -2.13 -23.61
CA MET A 1 9.74 -2.71 -22.23
C MET A 1 8.65 -2.14 -21.30
N LYS A 2 7.99 -1.00 -21.62
CA LYS A 2 6.94 -0.43 -20.74
C LYS A 2 5.61 -1.19 -20.75
N LEU A 3 5.20 -1.80 -21.88
CA LEU A 3 3.88 -2.45 -22.02
C LEU A 3 3.71 -3.77 -21.24
N ARG A 4 4.78 -4.55 -21.03
CA ARG A 4 4.72 -5.86 -20.33
C ARG A 4 4.43 -5.76 -18.82
N ARG A 5 4.58 -4.59 -18.20
CA ARG A 5 4.20 -4.39 -16.78
C ARG A 5 2.71 -4.14 -16.59
N PHE A 6 2.01 -3.60 -17.59
CA PHE A 6 0.59 -3.21 -17.50
C PHE A 6 -0.36 -4.40 -17.57
N VAL A 7 0.05 -5.46 -18.25
CA VAL A 7 -0.73 -6.70 -18.40
C VAL A 7 -0.24 -7.74 -17.40
N SER A 8 0.09 -7.33 -16.17
CA SER A 8 0.31 -8.32 -15.12
C SER A 8 -1.06 -8.86 -14.69
N LEU A 9 -1.17 -10.18 -14.60
CA LEU A 9 -2.40 -10.86 -14.18
C LEU A 9 -3.03 -10.25 -12.91
N PRO A 10 -2.26 -9.83 -11.87
CA PRO A 10 -2.83 -9.21 -10.68
C PRO A 10 -3.50 -7.86 -10.94
N ILE A 11 -2.93 -7.02 -11.83
CA ILE A 11 -3.53 -5.71 -12.15
C ILE A 11 -4.86 -5.91 -12.87
N LEU A 12 -4.91 -6.82 -13.85
CA LEU A 12 -6.15 -7.15 -14.54
C LEU A 12 -7.20 -7.72 -13.59
N ALA A 13 -6.80 -8.61 -12.68
CA ALA A 13 -7.71 -9.17 -11.68
C ALA A 13 -8.33 -8.10 -10.78
N VAL A 14 -7.55 -7.11 -10.34
CA VAL A 14 -8.06 -5.99 -9.52
C VAL A 14 -9.01 -5.11 -10.34
N LEU A 15 -8.69 -4.80 -11.60
CA LEU A 15 -9.58 -4.01 -12.47
C LEU A 15 -10.93 -4.71 -12.70
N ILE A 16 -10.90 -6.01 -12.99
CA ILE A 16 -12.12 -6.84 -13.14
C ILE A 16 -12.91 -6.86 -11.83
N LEU A 17 -12.24 -7.01 -10.68
CA LEU A 17 -12.89 -6.98 -9.38
C LEU A 17 -13.56 -5.62 -9.11
N MET A 18 -12.88 -4.51 -9.42
CA MET A 18 -13.44 -3.15 -9.28
C MET A 18 -14.68 -2.96 -10.17
N GLU A 19 -14.61 -3.40 -11.43
CA GLU A 19 -15.73 -3.33 -12.37
C GLU A 19 -16.92 -4.19 -11.91
N MET A 20 -16.65 -5.42 -11.46
CA MET A 20 -17.66 -6.32 -10.93
C MET A 20 -18.36 -5.74 -9.69
N VAL A 21 -17.60 -5.19 -8.73
CA VAL A 21 -18.18 -4.53 -7.54
C VAL A 21 -19.01 -3.32 -7.96
N TYR A 22 -18.54 -2.51 -8.91
CA TYR A 22 -19.27 -1.36 -9.42
C TYR A 22 -20.63 -1.77 -10.04
N TYR A 23 -20.59 -2.75 -10.94
CA TYR A 23 -21.79 -3.28 -11.58
C TYR A 23 -22.76 -3.87 -10.55
N ALA A 24 -22.25 -4.66 -9.60
CA ALA A 24 -23.06 -5.27 -8.56
C ALA A 24 -23.74 -4.22 -7.68
N THR A 25 -23.00 -3.22 -7.21
CA THR A 25 -23.59 -2.19 -6.35
C THR A 25 -24.67 -1.38 -7.07
N LEU A 26 -24.48 -1.01 -8.35
CA LEU A 26 -25.47 -0.20 -9.07
C LEU A 26 -26.68 -1.01 -9.56
N PHE A 27 -26.45 -2.08 -10.32
CA PHE A 27 -27.53 -2.76 -11.05
C PHE A 27 -28.15 -3.91 -10.26
N ILE A 28 -27.45 -4.45 -9.26
CA ILE A 28 -28.00 -5.51 -8.40
C ILE A 28 -28.58 -4.87 -7.14
N PHE A 29 -27.78 -4.15 -6.36
CA PHE A 29 -28.24 -3.66 -5.06
C PHE A 29 -29.04 -2.35 -5.15
N LEU A 30 -28.54 -1.35 -5.86
CA LEU A 30 -29.16 -0.02 -5.86
C LEU A 30 -30.45 0.02 -6.68
N ASP A 31 -30.47 -0.63 -7.85
CA ASP A 31 -31.68 -0.73 -8.69
C ASP A 31 -32.79 -1.53 -8.01
N ASP A 32 -32.47 -2.68 -7.41
CA ASP A 32 -33.47 -3.52 -6.74
C ASP A 32 -34.00 -2.88 -5.45
N TRP A 33 -33.14 -2.21 -4.67
CA TRP A 33 -33.53 -1.69 -3.35
C TRP A 33 -34.19 -0.31 -3.40
N ILE A 34 -33.70 0.58 -4.26
CA ILE A 34 -34.14 1.99 -4.33
C ILE A 34 -34.70 2.35 -5.71
N GLY A 35 -34.33 1.61 -6.76
CA GLY A 35 -34.67 1.91 -8.16
C GLY A 35 -33.88 3.09 -8.70
N LEU A 36 -33.13 2.90 -9.80
CA LEU A 36 -32.36 4.00 -10.41
C LEU A 36 -33.25 5.13 -10.93
N GLN A 37 -34.52 4.84 -11.23
CA GLN A 37 -35.49 5.84 -11.69
C GLN A 37 -35.97 6.77 -10.58
N SER A 38 -35.72 6.44 -9.30
CA SER A 38 -36.03 7.34 -8.20
C SER A 38 -34.95 8.42 -8.05
N SER A 39 -35.33 9.61 -7.58
CA SER A 39 -34.38 10.70 -7.32
C SER A 39 -33.28 10.30 -6.32
N THR A 40 -33.65 9.50 -5.31
CA THR A 40 -32.73 8.98 -4.29
C THR A 40 -31.78 7.92 -4.87
N GLY A 41 -32.28 7.02 -5.73
CA GLY A 41 -31.46 6.02 -6.42
C GLY A 41 -30.44 6.68 -7.34
N TRP A 42 -30.87 7.65 -8.14
CA TRP A 42 -29.98 8.41 -9.02
C TRP A 42 -28.89 9.16 -8.23
N LEU A 43 -29.25 9.86 -7.15
CA LEU A 43 -28.28 10.57 -6.32
C LEU A 43 -27.22 9.62 -5.74
N ASN A 44 -27.65 8.48 -5.20
CA ASN A 44 -26.74 7.45 -4.69
C ASN A 44 -25.84 6.88 -5.81
N ALA A 45 -26.38 6.68 -7.02
CA ALA A 45 -25.61 6.21 -8.17
C ALA A 45 -24.50 7.21 -8.56
N VAL A 46 -24.82 8.51 -8.57
CA VAL A 46 -23.86 9.58 -8.86
C VAL A 46 -22.76 9.64 -7.78
N ILE A 47 -23.14 9.58 -6.50
CA ILE A 47 -22.19 9.59 -5.38
C ILE A 47 -21.26 8.37 -5.47
N PHE A 48 -21.83 7.17 -5.64
CA PHE A 48 -21.05 5.94 -5.74
C PHE A 48 -20.12 5.94 -6.96
N THR A 49 -20.61 6.38 -8.12
CA THR A 49 -19.79 6.49 -9.34
C THR A 49 -18.65 7.50 -9.17
N SER A 50 -18.88 8.60 -8.45
CA SER A 50 -17.84 9.57 -8.12
C SER A 50 -16.72 8.94 -7.27
N PHE A 51 -17.08 8.19 -6.22
CA PHE A 51 -16.08 7.47 -5.41
C PHE A 51 -15.37 6.35 -6.18
N ALA A 52 -16.10 5.60 -7.02
CA ALA A 52 -15.52 4.55 -7.86
C ALA A 52 -14.50 5.11 -8.86
N SER A 53 -14.80 6.25 -9.49
CA SER A 53 -13.88 6.93 -10.41
C SER A 53 -12.62 7.46 -9.70
N LEU A 54 -12.77 8.05 -8.50
CA LEU A 54 -11.63 8.48 -7.68
C LEU A 54 -10.75 7.29 -7.25
N SER A 55 -11.37 6.18 -6.89
CA SER A 55 -10.67 4.93 -6.56
C SER A 55 -9.88 4.39 -7.75
N LEU A 56 -10.51 4.33 -8.93
CA LEU A 56 -9.84 3.91 -10.18
C LEU A 56 -8.67 4.84 -10.52
N PHE A 57 -8.87 6.16 -10.43
CA PHE A 57 -7.80 7.13 -10.67
C PHE A 57 -6.63 6.93 -9.69
N SER A 58 -6.92 6.74 -8.40
CA SER A 58 -5.91 6.48 -7.37
C SER A 58 -5.15 5.18 -7.62
N PHE A 59 -5.86 4.12 -8.03
CA PHE A 59 -5.26 2.85 -8.41
C PHE A 59 -4.31 3.02 -9.61
N LEU A 60 -4.75 3.74 -10.65
CA LEU A 60 -3.93 4.02 -11.83
C LEU A 60 -2.69 4.83 -11.45
N VAL A 61 -2.81 5.87 -10.63
CA VAL A 61 -1.65 6.63 -10.13
C VAL A 61 -0.68 5.70 -9.39
N CYS A 62 -1.16 4.85 -8.48
CA CYS A 62 -0.31 3.88 -7.77
C CYS A 62 0.43 2.90 -8.70
N VAL A 63 -0.24 2.40 -9.75
CA VAL A 63 0.35 1.46 -10.70
C VAL A 63 1.33 2.15 -11.67
N LEU A 64 1.04 3.39 -12.05
CA LEU A 64 1.80 4.16 -13.03
C LEU A 64 3.00 4.90 -12.42
N THR A 65 2.94 5.23 -11.13
CA THR A 65 4.01 5.95 -10.43
C THR A 65 5.21 5.05 -10.27
N ASP A 66 6.38 5.50 -10.74
CA ASP A 66 7.63 4.77 -10.52
C ASP A 66 7.95 4.79 -9.02
N PRO A 67 8.34 3.64 -8.41
CA PRO A 67 8.64 3.56 -6.98
C PRO A 67 9.89 4.36 -6.56
N GLY A 68 10.54 5.05 -7.48
CA GLY A 68 11.76 5.80 -7.25
C GLY A 68 13.01 4.93 -7.38
N ALA A 69 14.16 5.59 -7.50
CA ALA A 69 15.46 4.97 -7.54
C ALA A 69 16.43 5.71 -6.61
N VAL A 70 17.39 4.97 -6.07
CA VAL A 70 18.45 5.55 -5.25
C VAL A 70 19.41 6.31 -6.17
N PRO A 71 19.77 7.57 -5.86
CA PRO A 71 20.77 8.30 -6.62
C PRO A 71 22.11 7.56 -6.66
N SER A 72 22.80 7.58 -7.80
CA SER A 72 24.06 6.86 -8.02
C SER A 72 25.24 7.33 -7.15
N GLY A 73 25.09 8.46 -6.45
CA GLY A 73 26.08 9.01 -5.51
C GLY A 73 25.68 8.93 -4.03
N TYR A 74 24.67 8.14 -3.67
CA TYR A 74 24.27 7.99 -2.27
C TYR A 74 25.36 7.28 -1.45
N PHE A 75 25.92 7.99 -0.48
CA PHE A 75 26.74 7.44 0.59
C PHE A 75 26.01 7.65 1.92
N PRO A 76 25.91 6.63 2.79
CA PRO A 76 25.27 6.77 4.08
C PRO A 76 26.09 7.70 4.98
N ASP A 77 25.45 8.69 5.58
CA ASP A 77 26.05 9.50 6.64
C ASP A 77 26.21 8.61 7.88
N ILE A 78 27.45 8.22 8.17
CA ILE A 78 27.79 7.54 9.43
C ILE A 78 28.03 8.65 10.44
N GLU A 79 27.15 8.80 11.42
CA GLU A 79 27.43 9.63 12.59
C GLU A 79 28.77 9.16 13.18
N THR A 80 29.73 10.08 13.22
CA THR A 80 31.03 9.87 13.85
C THR A 80 30.84 9.75 15.35
N ASN A 81 30.44 8.56 15.81
CA ASN A 81 30.72 8.18 17.19
C ASN A 81 32.21 7.90 17.26
N ASP A 82 32.92 8.72 18.01
CA ASP A 82 34.38 8.86 18.07
C ASP A 82 35.07 7.68 18.80
N GLY A 83 34.66 6.44 18.51
CA GLY A 83 35.18 5.27 19.23
C GLY A 83 34.82 3.88 18.71
N SER A 84 34.34 3.69 17.47
CA SER A 84 34.16 2.34 16.91
C SER A 84 35.18 2.00 15.82
N ASP A 85 35.84 0.86 16.01
CA ASP A 85 36.93 0.33 15.19
C ASP A 85 36.59 0.27 13.69
N HIS A 86 37.60 0.58 12.87
CA HIS A 86 37.52 0.67 11.40
C HIS A 86 36.98 -0.63 10.75
N GLU A 87 37.19 -1.79 11.37
CA GLU A 87 36.69 -3.09 10.90
C GLU A 87 35.17 -3.27 11.07
N SER A 88 34.58 -2.69 12.13
CA SER A 88 33.13 -2.76 12.37
C SER A 88 32.33 -1.90 11.37
N ARG A 89 32.93 -0.77 10.96
CA ARG A 89 32.40 0.19 9.97
C ARG A 89 32.32 -0.41 8.56
N GLU A 90 33.36 -1.13 8.15
CA GLU A 90 33.39 -1.78 6.83
C GLU A 90 32.43 -2.97 6.77
N ALA A 91 32.33 -3.75 7.85
CA ALA A 91 31.41 -4.88 7.95
C ALA A 91 29.94 -4.46 7.87
N GLU A 92 29.55 -3.33 8.47
CA GLU A 92 28.16 -2.83 8.43
C GLU A 92 27.80 -2.19 7.07
N ALA A 93 28.76 -1.51 6.43
CA ALA A 93 28.62 -0.95 5.09
C ALA A 93 28.54 -2.04 4.00
N LEU A 94 29.33 -3.12 4.15
CA LEU A 94 29.29 -4.32 3.29
C LEU A 94 27.96 -5.08 3.43
N LYS A 95 27.40 -5.15 4.65
CA LYS A 95 26.11 -5.83 4.92
C LYS A 95 24.91 -5.13 4.26
N LYS A 96 25.06 -3.86 3.88
CA LYS A 96 24.05 -3.06 3.14
C LYS A 96 24.33 -3.01 1.63
N ARG A 97 25.24 -3.83 1.08
CA ARG A 97 25.47 -3.91 -0.36
C ARG A 97 24.58 -4.97 -1.00
N CYS A 98 24.02 -4.67 -2.18
CA CYS A 98 23.32 -5.69 -2.96
C CYS A 98 24.29 -6.41 -3.91
N ASP A 99 24.52 -7.71 -3.72
CA ASP A 99 25.45 -8.50 -4.55
C ASP A 99 25.11 -8.51 -6.04
N LYS A 100 23.84 -8.29 -6.40
CA LYS A 100 23.37 -8.31 -7.80
C LYS A 100 23.39 -6.95 -8.49
N CYS A 101 23.42 -5.86 -7.72
CA CYS A 101 23.40 -4.50 -8.24
C CYS A 101 24.69 -3.74 -7.94
N SER A 102 25.60 -4.30 -7.12
CA SER A 102 26.87 -3.72 -6.69
C SER A 102 26.75 -2.33 -6.02
N ALA A 103 25.54 -1.93 -5.64
CA ALA A 103 25.21 -0.62 -5.09
C ALA A 103 24.89 -0.69 -3.59
N TYR A 104 25.13 0.41 -2.88
CA TYR A 104 24.77 0.59 -1.48
C TYR A 104 23.25 0.76 -1.35
N LYS A 105 22.67 0.01 -0.41
CA LYS A 105 21.23 -0.06 -0.16
C LYS A 105 20.87 0.99 0.90
N PRO A 106 20.07 2.02 0.59
CA PRO A 106 19.53 2.90 1.62
C PRO A 106 18.62 2.09 2.56
N PRO A 107 18.44 2.58 3.80
CA PRO A 107 17.51 1.96 4.74
C PRO A 107 16.13 1.77 4.06
N ARG A 108 15.53 0.58 4.23
CA ARG A 108 14.20 0.17 3.73
C ARG A 108 14.06 -0.29 2.25
N ALA A 109 15.13 -0.35 1.45
CA ALA A 109 15.07 -0.94 0.08
C ALA A 109 15.15 -2.50 0.10
N HIS A 110 14.87 -3.23 -0.99
CA HIS A 110 15.20 -4.66 -1.21
C HIS A 110 15.39 -4.97 -2.72
N HIS A 111 16.17 -6.00 -3.10
CA HIS A 111 16.40 -6.34 -4.52
C HIS A 111 15.26 -7.19 -5.11
N CYS A 112 14.60 -6.70 -6.17
CA CYS A 112 13.56 -7.44 -6.87
C CYS A 112 14.12 -8.17 -8.11
N ARG A 113 14.03 -9.51 -8.13
CA ARG A 113 14.52 -10.36 -9.23
C ARG A 113 13.77 -10.14 -10.56
N VAL A 114 12.50 -9.74 -10.50
CA VAL A 114 11.66 -9.46 -11.68
C VAL A 114 12.04 -8.11 -12.31
N CYS A 115 12.34 -7.11 -11.48
CA CYS A 115 12.68 -5.75 -11.93
C CYS A 115 14.19 -5.54 -12.18
N ARG A 116 15.04 -6.49 -11.76
CA ARG A 116 16.52 -6.44 -11.77
C ARG A 116 17.10 -5.15 -11.17
N ARG A 117 16.44 -4.58 -10.16
CA ARG A 117 16.86 -3.38 -9.44
C ARG A 117 16.43 -3.44 -7.98
N CYS A 118 17.10 -2.67 -7.11
CA CYS A 118 16.65 -2.45 -5.73
C CYS A 118 15.42 -1.53 -5.75
N VAL A 119 14.32 -1.98 -5.14
CA VAL A 119 13.04 -1.29 -5.04
C VAL A 119 12.59 -1.29 -3.57
N LEU A 120 11.91 -0.23 -3.16
CA LEU A 120 11.13 -0.27 -1.92
C LEU A 120 9.81 -1.03 -2.19
N LYS A 121 9.46 -1.92 -1.25
CA LYS A 121 8.11 -2.46 -0.96
C LYS A 121 7.62 -3.79 -1.57
N MET A 122 6.46 -4.15 -1.02
CA MET A 122 5.87 -5.43 -0.56
C MET A 122 5.10 -6.20 -1.66
N VAL A 123 5.07 -7.54 -1.58
CA VAL A 123 4.22 -8.40 -2.45
C VAL A 123 3.52 -9.47 -1.62
N ILE A 124 2.19 -9.53 -1.75
CA ILE A 124 1.32 -10.62 -1.29
C ILE A 124 1.14 -11.59 -2.46
N ILE A 125 1.25 -12.89 -2.17
CA ILE A 125 0.98 -13.99 -3.10
C ILE A 125 -0.40 -14.55 -2.75
N VAL A 126 -1.35 -14.53 -3.69
CA VAL A 126 -2.46 -15.48 -3.69
C VAL A 126 -2.74 -15.94 -5.11
N GLY A 127 -2.53 -17.24 -5.33
CA GLY A 127 -3.18 -18.11 -6.29
C GLY A 127 -3.23 -19.48 -5.60
N CYS A 128 -4.15 -20.40 -5.84
CA CYS A 128 -5.18 -20.57 -6.86
C CYS A 128 -6.19 -21.56 -6.24
N GLY A 129 -7.49 -21.42 -6.52
CA GLY A 129 -8.48 -22.33 -5.95
C GLY A 129 -9.88 -22.12 -6.50
N ILE A 130 -10.02 -22.04 -7.82
CA ILE A 130 -11.34 -22.11 -8.47
C ILE A 130 -11.31 -23.30 -9.43
N GLN A 131 -11.81 -24.43 -8.94
CA GLN A 131 -12.42 -25.43 -9.79
C GLN A 131 -13.34 -26.33 -8.94
N LYS A 132 -14.66 -26.21 -9.13
CA LYS A 132 -15.48 -27.27 -9.71
C LYS A 132 -16.97 -26.88 -9.79
N ASP A 133 -17.45 -27.02 -11.03
CA ASP A 133 -18.74 -27.53 -11.49
C ASP A 133 -20.03 -26.78 -11.08
N TRP A 134 -20.56 -26.01 -12.02
CA TRP A 134 -21.85 -25.32 -11.93
C TRP A 134 -22.83 -25.96 -12.91
N GLU A 135 -23.78 -26.74 -12.40
CA GLU A 135 -25.10 -26.90 -13.04
C GLU A 135 -26.15 -26.54 -12.00
N PHE A 136 -26.96 -25.50 -12.25
CA PHE A 136 -28.16 -25.26 -11.45
C PHE A 136 -29.21 -24.45 -12.24
N ALA A 137 -30.49 -24.56 -11.89
CA ALA A 137 -31.65 -24.19 -12.72
C ALA A 137 -32.37 -22.86 -12.35
N GLY A 138 -33.07 -22.32 -13.36
CA GLY A 138 -33.50 -20.93 -13.66
C GLY A 138 -34.22 -20.00 -12.66
N THR A 139 -34.27 -20.23 -11.35
CA THR A 139 -34.96 -19.26 -10.43
C THR A 139 -34.32 -19.11 -9.04
N THR A 140 -33.54 -20.10 -8.60
CA THR A 140 -32.66 -20.00 -7.43
C THR A 140 -31.41 -19.15 -7.69
N HIS A 141 -31.13 -18.83 -8.96
CA HIS A 141 -29.94 -18.10 -9.40
C HIS A 141 -29.82 -16.70 -8.86
N LEU A 142 -30.88 -15.89 -8.93
CA LEU A 142 -30.82 -14.50 -8.53
C LEU A 142 -30.53 -14.42 -7.03
N LYS A 143 -31.31 -15.10 -6.18
CA LYS A 143 -31.10 -15.08 -4.72
C LYS A 143 -29.70 -15.57 -4.31
N THR A 144 -29.21 -16.67 -4.92
CA THR A 144 -27.85 -17.15 -4.67
C THR A 144 -26.80 -16.14 -5.14
N PHE A 145 -27.01 -15.48 -6.27
CA PHE A 145 -26.14 -14.44 -6.79
C PHE A 145 -26.11 -13.18 -5.92
N TYR A 146 -27.26 -12.74 -5.39
CA TYR A 146 -27.36 -11.65 -4.40
C TYR A 146 -26.57 -11.98 -3.13
N ILE A 147 -26.78 -13.19 -2.58
CA ILE A 147 -26.11 -13.62 -1.34
C ILE A 147 -24.60 -13.71 -1.55
N THR A 148 -24.15 -14.31 -2.65
CA THR A 148 -22.72 -14.45 -2.96
C THR A 148 -22.05 -13.12 -3.24
N SER A 149 -22.68 -12.24 -4.02
CA SER A 149 -22.17 -10.89 -4.29
C SER A 149 -22.10 -10.04 -3.01
N GLY A 150 -23.12 -10.12 -2.17
CA GLY A 150 -23.16 -9.42 -0.88
C GLY A 150 -22.09 -9.92 0.09
N ALA A 151 -21.90 -11.25 0.19
CA ALA A 151 -20.85 -11.85 1.01
C ALA A 151 -19.44 -11.44 0.54
N MET A 152 -19.21 -11.44 -0.78
CA MET A 152 -17.95 -11.01 -1.37
C MET A 152 -17.65 -9.53 -1.10
N ILE A 153 -18.63 -8.63 -1.30
CA ILE A 153 -18.48 -7.19 -1.01
C ILE A 153 -18.21 -6.97 0.48
N SER A 154 -18.89 -7.70 1.37
CA SER A 154 -18.71 -7.59 2.82
C SER A 154 -17.30 -8.02 3.24
N LEU A 155 -16.81 -9.15 2.71
CA LEU A 155 -15.45 -9.63 2.98
C LEU A 155 -14.39 -8.68 2.43
N LEU A 156 -14.60 -8.15 1.22
CA LEU A 156 -13.70 -7.16 0.62
C LEU A 156 -13.66 -5.89 1.47
N SER A 157 -14.81 -5.44 1.97
CA SER A 157 -14.90 -4.25 2.83
C SER A 157 -14.18 -4.45 4.17
N LEU A 158 -14.33 -5.62 4.78
CA LEU A 158 -13.62 -5.98 6.02
C LEU A 158 -12.10 -6.02 5.81
N THR A 159 -11.65 -6.67 4.74
CA THR A 159 -10.21 -6.81 4.44
C THR A 159 -9.56 -5.47 4.08
N LEU A 160 -10.21 -4.64 3.26
CA LEU A 160 -9.71 -3.30 2.95
C LEU A 160 -9.79 -2.36 4.15
N GLY A 161 -10.84 -2.47 4.98
CA GLY A 161 -11.01 -1.67 6.19
C GLY A 161 -9.93 -1.95 7.25
N THR A 162 -9.62 -3.23 7.49
CA THR A 162 -8.51 -3.63 8.38
C THR A 162 -7.16 -3.17 7.85
N LEU A 163 -6.92 -3.30 6.55
CA LEU A 163 -5.69 -2.81 5.92
C LEU A 163 -5.57 -1.27 6.02
N LEU A 164 -6.68 -0.55 5.81
CA LEU A 164 -6.73 0.91 5.96
C LEU A 164 -6.42 1.31 7.41
N GLY A 165 -7.06 0.69 8.39
CA GLY A 165 -6.82 0.96 9.81
C GLY A 165 -5.35 0.71 10.19
N TRP A 166 -4.76 -0.37 9.68
CA TRP A 166 -3.34 -0.66 9.85
C TRP A 166 -2.45 0.44 9.25
N HIS A 167 -2.75 0.90 8.03
CA HIS A 167 -1.97 1.96 7.39
C HIS A 167 -2.15 3.33 8.06
N ILE A 168 -3.32 3.63 8.63
CA ILE A 168 -3.54 4.82 9.47
C ILE A 168 -2.65 4.74 10.71
N TYR A 169 -2.58 3.60 11.39
CA TYR A 169 -1.68 3.41 12.53
C TYR A 169 -0.21 3.64 12.16
N LEU A 170 0.24 3.06 11.04
CA LEU A 170 1.60 3.26 10.54
C LEU A 170 1.88 4.74 10.21
N LEU A 171 0.92 5.41 9.58
CA LEU A 171 0.99 6.82 9.23
C LEU A 171 1.09 7.72 10.46
N THR A 172 0.31 7.45 11.51
CA THR A 172 0.31 8.28 12.73
C THR A 172 1.58 8.16 13.55
N HIS A 173 2.35 7.09 13.37
CA HIS A 173 3.64 6.86 14.04
C HIS A 173 4.85 7.03 13.10
N ASN A 174 4.62 7.56 11.89
CA ASN A 174 5.63 7.75 10.84
C ASN A 174 6.55 6.53 10.65
N MET A 175 5.93 5.37 10.53
CA MET A 175 6.62 4.11 10.35
C MET A 175 6.08 3.37 9.13
N THR A 176 6.93 2.58 8.50
CA THR A 176 6.50 1.56 7.54
C THR A 176 6.27 0.23 8.19
N THR A 177 5.58 -0.66 7.49
CA THR A 177 5.42 -2.05 7.91
C THR A 177 6.76 -2.73 8.25
N ILE A 178 7.84 -2.40 7.53
CA ILE A 178 9.18 -2.95 7.81
C ILE A 178 9.73 -2.39 9.13
N GLU A 179 9.71 -1.07 9.30
CA GLU A 179 10.16 -0.40 10.52
C GLU A 179 9.34 -0.82 11.74
N TYR A 180 8.05 -1.14 11.57
CA TYR A 180 7.24 -1.71 12.64
C TYR A 180 7.81 -3.06 13.13
N TYR A 181 8.13 -3.98 12.22
CA TYR A 181 8.69 -5.28 12.59
C TYR A 181 10.12 -5.17 13.15
N GLU A 182 10.96 -4.32 12.55
CA GLU A 182 12.30 -4.04 13.05
C GLU A 182 12.25 -3.38 14.44
N GLY A 183 11.34 -2.42 14.62
CA GLY A 183 11.11 -1.71 15.88
C GLY A 183 10.54 -2.60 16.97
N THR A 184 9.64 -3.53 16.64
CA THR A 184 9.13 -4.54 17.59
C THR A 184 10.27 -5.42 18.12
N ARG A 185 11.18 -5.83 17.24
CA ARG A 185 12.36 -6.59 17.62
C ARG A 185 13.35 -5.75 18.44
N ALA A 186 13.58 -4.50 18.05
CA ALA A 186 14.44 -3.57 18.77
C ALA A 186 13.91 -3.27 20.18
N ALA A 187 12.59 -3.06 20.32
CA ALA A 187 11.92 -2.88 21.60
C ALA A 187 12.06 -4.09 22.52
N TRP A 188 11.92 -5.30 21.97
CA TRP A 188 12.13 -6.53 22.72
C TRP A 188 13.58 -6.67 23.23
N LEU A 189 14.57 -6.33 22.40
CA LEU A 189 15.99 -6.33 22.80
C LEU A 189 16.28 -5.26 23.86
N ALA A 190 15.77 -4.04 23.68
CA ALA A 190 15.93 -2.94 24.63
C ALA A 190 15.35 -3.32 26.01
N LYS A 191 14.15 -3.92 26.04
CA LYS A 191 13.54 -4.41 27.28
C LYS A 191 14.42 -5.43 28.01
N LYS A 192 15.10 -6.31 27.28
CA LYS A 192 16.04 -7.29 27.86
C LYS A 192 17.31 -6.63 28.40
N SER A 193 17.77 -5.55 27.79
CA SER A 193 18.92 -4.77 28.26
C SER A 193 18.56 -3.68 29.28
N GLY A 194 17.31 -3.62 29.75
CA GLY A 194 16.83 -2.58 30.67
C GLY A 194 16.73 -1.18 30.05
N GLN A 195 16.76 -1.09 28.72
CA GLN A 195 16.69 0.15 27.96
C GLN A 195 15.27 0.41 27.45
N ILE A 196 14.93 1.68 27.24
CA ILE A 196 13.65 2.09 26.65
C ILE A 196 13.85 2.31 25.16
N TYR A 197 13.07 1.61 24.34
CA TYR A 197 13.07 1.81 22.90
C TYR A 197 12.16 2.99 22.51
N ARG A 198 12.69 3.91 21.71
CA ARG A 198 11.96 5.01 21.10
C ARG A 198 12.16 4.96 19.59
N HIS A 199 11.06 5.01 18.84
CA HIS A 199 11.12 5.06 17.38
C HIS A 199 11.62 6.42 16.92
N THR A 200 12.72 6.44 16.16
CA THR A 200 13.47 7.65 15.83
C THR A 200 12.69 8.63 14.96
N TYR A 201 11.78 8.16 14.10
CA TYR A 201 11.07 9.02 13.15
C TYR A 201 9.71 9.52 13.64
N ASP A 202 9.30 9.15 14.86
CA ASP A 202 8.04 9.60 15.44
C ASP A 202 8.19 10.99 16.08
N VAL A 203 7.76 12.02 15.34
CA VAL A 203 7.83 13.44 15.74
C VAL A 203 6.45 14.02 16.13
N GLY A 204 5.48 13.13 16.40
CA GLY A 204 4.11 13.46 16.80
C GLY A 204 3.08 13.37 15.68
N VAL A 205 1.86 12.94 16.03
CA VAL A 205 0.80 12.51 15.10
C VAL A 205 0.54 13.49 13.95
N TYR A 206 0.32 14.78 14.24
CA TYR A 206 0.02 15.77 13.19
C TYR A 206 1.19 15.98 12.23
N ARG A 207 2.42 16.06 12.75
CA ARG A 207 3.64 16.17 11.93
C ARG A 207 3.85 14.91 11.09
N ASN A 208 3.67 13.73 11.68
CA ASN A 208 3.78 12.45 11.00
C ASN A 208 2.84 12.36 9.79
N VAL A 209 1.56 12.72 9.98
CA VAL A 209 0.56 12.71 8.90
C VAL A 209 0.89 13.75 7.83
N THR A 210 1.23 14.98 8.21
CA THR A 210 1.51 16.06 7.25
C THR A 210 2.82 15.87 6.47
N MET A 211 3.80 15.13 6.99
CA MET A 211 4.99 14.76 6.24
C MET A 211 4.68 13.85 5.05
N VAL A 212 3.66 13.00 5.18
CA VAL A 212 3.27 12.04 4.13
C VAL A 212 2.18 12.63 3.24
N LEU A 213 1.08 13.13 3.80
CA LEU A 213 -0.09 13.62 3.04
C LEU A 213 0.01 15.10 2.64
N GLY A 214 0.95 15.83 3.24
CA GLY A 214 1.19 17.24 2.96
C GLY A 214 0.47 18.19 3.91
N PRO A 215 0.79 19.48 3.85
CA PRO A 215 0.26 20.50 4.76
C PRO A 215 -1.22 20.83 4.51
N ASN A 216 -1.71 20.57 3.30
CA ASN A 216 -3.08 20.92 2.90
C ASN A 216 -4.04 19.75 3.06
N MET A 217 -4.85 19.77 4.11
CA MET A 217 -5.83 18.70 4.42
C MET A 217 -6.83 18.45 3.28
N LEU A 218 -7.24 19.50 2.56
CA LEU A 218 -8.17 19.40 1.43
C LEU A 218 -7.61 18.57 0.26
N LYS A 219 -6.29 18.44 0.17
CA LYS A 219 -5.62 17.67 -0.89
C LYS A 219 -5.34 16.22 -0.49
N TRP A 220 -5.60 15.83 0.75
CA TRP A 220 -5.30 14.47 1.24
C TRP A 220 -6.10 13.38 0.51
N LEU A 221 -7.27 13.72 -0.01
CA LEU A 221 -8.11 12.80 -0.78
C LEU A 221 -7.69 12.69 -2.26
N PHE A 222 -6.81 13.58 -2.73
CA PHE A 222 -6.40 13.63 -4.13
C PHE A 222 -4.97 13.12 -4.30
N PRO A 223 -4.75 12.09 -5.15
CA PRO A 223 -3.44 11.44 -5.30
C PRO A 223 -2.38 12.30 -6.01
N SER A 224 -2.69 13.57 -6.33
CA SER A 224 -1.74 14.54 -6.90
C SER A 224 -0.86 15.26 -5.86
N ALA A 225 -1.02 14.97 -4.57
CA ALA A 225 -0.30 15.64 -3.48
C ALA A 225 1.11 15.08 -3.25
N LEU A 226 1.95 14.98 -4.29
CA LEU A 226 3.33 14.46 -4.16
C LEU A 226 4.41 15.55 -4.15
N SER A 227 4.04 16.81 -4.40
CA SER A 227 5.02 17.89 -4.57
C SER A 227 5.73 18.31 -3.29
N HIS A 228 5.22 17.93 -2.11
CA HIS A 228 5.84 18.29 -0.81
C HIS A 228 6.78 17.20 -0.27
N VAL A 229 6.79 16.01 -0.87
CA VAL A 229 7.63 14.90 -0.43
C VAL A 229 9.05 15.16 -0.92
N LYS A 230 10.01 15.27 0.01
CA LYS A 230 11.44 15.48 -0.26
C LYS A 230 12.06 14.28 -1.00
N ASP A 231 13.36 14.35 -1.32
CA ASP A 231 14.12 13.36 -2.09
C ASP A 231 14.18 11.93 -1.51
N GLY A 232 13.58 11.68 -0.34
CA GLY A 232 13.50 10.36 0.29
C GLY A 232 14.82 9.85 0.86
N THR A 233 15.84 10.69 0.92
CA THR A 233 17.20 10.38 1.40
C THR A 233 17.46 10.84 2.83
N SER A 234 16.74 11.85 3.32
CA SER A 234 16.80 12.34 4.69
C SER A 234 15.40 12.53 5.27
N PHE A 235 15.24 12.15 6.54
CA PHE A 235 13.98 12.24 7.27
C PHE A 235 14.23 12.93 8.62
N PRO A 236 13.31 13.79 9.09
CA PRO A 236 13.42 14.37 10.41
C PRO A 236 13.30 13.29 11.50
N THR A 237 14.09 13.44 12.54
CA THR A 237 14.19 12.57 13.72
C THR A 237 13.88 13.34 14.98
#